data_AF-A0A1B9M252-F1
#
_entry.id   AF-A0A1B9M252-F1
#
_cell.length_a   1.000
_cell.length_b   1.000
_cell.length_c   1.000
_cell.angle_alpha   90.00
_cell.angle_beta   90.00
_cell.angle_gamma   90.00
#
_symmetry.space_group_name_H-M   'P 1'
#
loop_
_entity.id
_entity.type
_entity.pdbx_description
1 polymer ?
#
loop_
_entity_poly.entity_id
_entity_poly.type
_entity_poly.pdbx_seq_one_letter_code
_entity_poly.pdbx_strand_id
1 'polypeptide(L)' 'MIIEIESFYGNTLISGKASSIGQLKSRMMKVLNDVGSENFTHIFCFRYGYQIYPYNKNIAVDYVIDLDIYHVYQPYH' A
#
# COMPACT_ATOMS: atom_id res chain seq x y z
N MET A 1 -0.36 11.77 -1.45
CA MET A 1 0.02 10.82 -0.40
C MET A 1 0.81 9.69 -1.05
N ILE A 2 2.04 9.46 -0.61
CA ILE A 2 2.94 8.40 -1.06
C ILE A 2 2.85 7.27 -0.03
N ILE A 3 2.65 6.04 -0.51
CA ILE A 3 2.56 4.84 0.32
C ILE A 3 3.56 3.81 -0.19
N GLU A 4 4.27 3.17 0.73
CA GLU A 4 4.99 1.93 0.44
C GLU A 4 4.06 0.73 0.64
N ILE A 5 3.99 -0.14 -0.35
CA ILE A 5 3.46 -1.49 -0.21
C ILE A 5 4.64 -2.41 0.07
N GLU A 6 4.71 -2.96 1.28
CA GLU A 6 5.71 -3.95 1.69
C GLU A 6 5.09 -5.34 1.59
N SER A 7 5.81 -6.27 0.95
CA SER A 7 5.35 -7.64 0.77
C SER A 7 6.50 -8.61 0.53
N PHE A 8 6.26 -9.90 0.77
CA PHE A 8 7.17 -10.98 0.39
C PHE A 8 7.62 -10.93 -1.09
N TYR A 9 6.78 -10.40 -2.01
CA TYR A 9 7.09 -10.30 -3.45
C TYR A 9 7.93 -9.07 -3.81
N GLY A 10 8.31 -8.27 -2.81
CA GLY A 10 9.05 -7.03 -2.96
C GLY A 10 8.20 -5.79 -2.71
N ASN A 11 8.89 -4.66 -2.55
CA ASN A 11 8.28 -3.40 -2.16
C ASN A 11 7.90 -2.58 -3.40
N THR A 12 6.84 -1.78 -3.29
CA THR A 12 6.36 -0.90 -4.37
C THR A 12 5.93 0.43 -3.80
N LEU A 13 6.14 1.52 -4.54
CA LEU A 13 5.62 2.84 -4.17
C LEU A 13 4.32 3.11 -4.92
N ILE A 14 3.33 3.64 -4.22
CA ILE A 14 2.08 4.10 -4.82
C ILE A 14 1.77 5.53 -4.40
N SER A 15 1.08 6.29 -5.25
CA SER A 15 0.64 7.64 -4.91
C SER A 15 -0.83 7.85 -5.28
N GLY A 16 -1.57 8.55 -4.43
CA GLY A 16 -2.97 8.86 -4.68
C GLY A 16 -3.56 9.87 -3.70
N LYS A 17 -4.90 9.93 -3.69
CA LYS A 17 -5.68 10.81 -2.81
C LYS A 17 -5.40 10.49 -1.35
N ALA A 18 -5.39 11.54 -0.52
CA ALA A 18 -5.24 11.40 0.93
C ALA A 18 -6.27 10.41 1.50
N SER A 19 -5.81 9.54 2.38
CA SER A 19 -6.64 8.56 3.10
C SER A 19 -6.11 8.42 4.52
N SER A 20 -6.99 8.20 5.49
CA SER A 20 -6.56 7.91 6.87
C SER A 20 -6.06 6.46 7.00
N ILE A 21 -5.29 6.17 8.05
CA ILE A 21 -4.85 4.80 8.38
C ILE A 21 -6.03 3.82 8.40
N GLY A 22 -7.14 4.20 9.04
CA GLY A 22 -8.34 3.36 9.11
C GLY A 22 -8.94 3.06 7.73
N GLN A 23 -8.97 4.05 6.83
CA GLN A 23 -9.43 3.84 5.46
C GLN A 23 -8.48 2.93 4.68
N LEU A 24 -7.16 3.13 4.81
CA LEU A 24 -6.16 2.30 4.17
C LEU A 24 -6.25 0.85 4.65
N LYS A 25 -6.34 0.62 5.97
CA LYS A 25 -6.49 -0.72 6.55
C LYS A 25 -7.76 -1.41 6.08
N SER A 26 -8.90 -0.71 6.07
CA SER A 26 -10.16 -1.27 5.58
C SER A 26 -10.08 -1.68 4.11
N ARG A 27 -9.48 -0.84 3.25
CA ARG A 27 -9.28 -1.12 1.83
C ARG A 27 -8.29 -2.26 1.59
N MET A 28 -7.21 -2.30 2.36
CA MET A 28 -6.22 -3.36 2.32
C MET A 28 -6.88 -4.72 2.60
N MET A 29 -7.59 -4.85 3.72
CA MET A 29 -8.29 -6.10 4.07
C MET A 29 -9.32 -6.51 3.00
N LYS A 30 -10.05 -5.54 2.44
CA LYS A 30 -11.02 -5.82 1.37
C LYS A 30 -10.37 -6.38 0.11
N VAL A 31 -9.25 -5.81 -0.33
CA VAL A 31 -8.56 -6.29 -1.54
C VAL A 31 -7.88 -7.64 -1.28
N LEU A 32 -7.23 -7.81 -0.13
CA LEU A 32 -6.59 -9.07 0.24
C LEU A 32 -7.58 -10.25 0.26
N ASN A 33 -8.77 -10.05 0.82
CA ASN A 33 -9.81 -11.08 0.84
C ASN A 33 -10.31 -11.47 -0.57
N ASP A 34 -10.21 -10.58 -1.55
CA ASP A 34 -10.68 -10.82 -2.90
C ASP A 34 -9.62 -11.50 -3.80
N VAL A 35 -8.33 -11.14 -3.65
CA VAL A 35 -7.29 -11.52 -4.63
C VAL A 35 -5.97 -12.01 -4.02
N GLY A 36 -5.81 -12.01 -2.70
CA GLY A 36 -4.54 -12.32 -2.04
C GLY A 36 -3.46 -11.24 -2.24
N SER A 37 -2.23 -11.51 -1.77
CA SER A 37 -1.12 -10.55 -1.79
C SER A 37 -0.44 -10.42 -3.16
N GLU A 38 -0.37 -11.49 -3.95
CA GLU A 38 0.30 -11.51 -5.27
C GLU A 38 -0.25 -10.44 -6.23
N ASN A 39 -1.59 -10.31 -6.29
CA ASN A 39 -2.27 -9.36 -7.17
C ASN A 39 -2.68 -8.06 -6.47
N PHE A 40 -2.28 -7.88 -5.20
CA PHE A 40 -2.79 -6.81 -4.34
C PHE A 40 -2.55 -5.42 -4.93
N THR A 41 -1.30 -5.08 -5.25
CA THR A 41 -0.90 -3.72 -5.60
C THR A 41 -1.65 -3.21 -6.83
N HIS A 42 -1.73 -4.02 -7.89
CA HIS A 42 -2.46 -3.66 -9.11
C HIS A 42 -3.95 -3.45 -8.85
N ILE A 43 -4.59 -4.37 -8.10
CA ILE A 43 -6.03 -4.31 -7.83
C ILE A 43 -6.37 -3.17 -6.87
N PHE A 44 -5.57 -2.95 -5.83
CA PHE A 44 -5.72 -1.83 -4.91
C PHE A 44 -5.63 -0.50 -5.65
N CYS A 45 -4.61 -0.35 -6.51
CA CYS A 45 -4.40 0.87 -7.26
C CYS A 45 -5.52 1.14 -8.26
N PHE A 46 -5.94 0.12 -9.01
CA PHE A 46 -7.06 0.23 -9.95
C PHE A 46 -8.37 0.63 -9.25
N ARG A 47 -8.71 -0.02 -8.13
CA ARG A 47 -9.99 0.21 -7.43
C ARG A 47 -10.07 1.56 -6.74
N TYR A 48 -8.94 2.07 -6.23
CA TYR A 48 -8.92 3.28 -5.40
C TYR A 48 -8.22 4.48 -6.05
N GLY A 49 -7.82 4.36 -7.32
CA GLY A 49 -7.23 5.45 -8.10
C GLY A 49 -5.84 5.84 -7.63
N TYR A 50 -5.00 4.86 -7.30
CA TYR A 50 -3.57 5.09 -7.04
C TYR A 50 -2.75 4.79 -8.29
N GLN A 51 -1.61 5.47 -8.40
CA GLN A 51 -0.60 5.24 -9.43
C GLN A 51 0.57 4.46 -8.83
N ILE A 52 1.16 3.56 -9.61
CA ILE A 52 2.26 2.69 -9.21
C ILE A 52 3.59 3.28 -9.72
N TYR A 53 4.62 3.24 -8.88
CA TYR A 53 5.98 3.69 -9.18
C TYR A 53 6.99 2.61 -8.81
N PRO A 54 8.15 2.55 -9.51
CA PRO A 54 9.27 1.75 -9.06
C PRO A 54 9.68 2.11 -7.63
N TYR A 55 10.05 1.10 -6.85
CA TYR A 55 10.51 1.32 -5.48
C TYR A 55 11.79 2.16 -5.44
N ASN A 56 11.85 3.08 -4.48
CA ASN A 56 13.04 3.88 -4.19
C ASN A 56 13.11 4.18 -2.69
N LYS A 57 14.03 3.53 -1.99
CA LYS A 57 14.26 3.69 -0.54
C LYS A 57 14.62 5.11 -0.09
N ASN A 58 14.99 6.00 -1.02
CA ASN A 58 15.33 7.39 -0.69
C ASN A 58 14.09 8.31 -0.71
N ILE A 59 12.91 7.79 -1.06
CA ILE A 59 11.65 8.54 -1.03
C ILE A 59 11.01 8.34 0.35
N ALA A 60 10.78 9.44 1.06
CA ALA A 60 9.97 9.42 2.27
C ALA A 60 8.50 9.14 1.91
N VAL A 61 7.88 8.21 2.63
CA VAL A 61 6.47 7.82 2.43
C VAL A 61 5.62 8.28 3.60
N ASP A 62 4.36 8.61 3.33
CA ASP A 62 3.41 9.03 4.36
C ASP A 62 2.93 7.83 5.22
N TYR A 63 2.81 6.66 4.59
CA TYR A 63 2.36 5.42 5.21
C TYR A 63 3.06 4.20 4.59
N VAL A 64 3.09 3.11 5.35
CA VAL A 64 3.42 1.77 4.87
C VAL A 64 2.18 0.89 5.00
N ILE A 65 1.85 0.15 3.96
CA ILE A 65 0.92 -0.97 3.97
C ILE A 65 1.77 -2.24 3.91
N ASP A 66 1.85 -2.94 5.04
CA ASP A 66 2.58 -4.18 5.17
C ASP A 66 1.61 -5.36 5.02
N LEU A 67 1.76 -6.08 3.91
CA LEU A 67 0.90 -7.21 3.56
C LEU A 67 1.26 -8.49 4.32
N ASP A 68 2.46 -8.58 4.88
CA ASP A 68 2.96 -9.79 5.54
C ASP A 68 2.42 -9.88 6.98
N ILE A 69 2.26 -8.73 7.67
CA ILE A 69 1.66 -8.65 9.00
C ILE A 69 0.28 -8.00 9.04
N TYR A 70 -0.29 -7.67 7.87
CA TYR A 70 -1.61 -7.04 7.72
C TYR A 70 -1.75 -5.73 8.52
N HIS A 71 -0.74 -4.87 8.40
CA HIS A 71 -0.63 -3.64 9.17
C HIS A 71 -0.52 -2.40 8.29
N VAL A 72 -1.06 -1.27 8.76
CA VAL A 72 -0.90 0.03 8.11
C VAL A 72 -0.41 1.02 9.15
N TYR A 73 0.72 1.66 8.89
CA TYR A 73 1.38 2.54 9.86
C TYR A 73 2.08 3.72 9.20
N GLN A 74 2.37 4.74 10.00
CA GLN A 74 3.30 5.81 9.61
C GLN A 74 4.71 5.36 9.96
N PRO A 75 5.66 5.40 9.02
CA PRO A 75 7.05 5.09 9.34
C PRO A 75 7.60 6.14 10.33
N TYR A 76 8.42 5.70 11.28
CA TYR A 76 9.20 6.63 12.10
C TYR A 76 10.35 7.17 11.25
N HIS A 77 10.43 8.48 11.10
CA HIS A 77 11.52 9.18 10.41
C HIS A 77 12.63 9.59 11.38
#